data_AF-A0A965VB39-F1
#
_entry.id   AF-A0A965VB39-F1
#
_cell.length_a   1.000
_cell.length_b   1.000
_cell.length_c   1.000
_cell.angle_alpha   90.00
_cell.angle_beta   90.00
_cell.angle_gamma   90.00
#
_symmetry.space_group_name_H-M   'P 1'
#
loop_
_entity.id
_entity.type
_entity.pdbx_description
1 polymer ?
#
loop_
_entity_poly.entity_id
_entity_poly.type
_entity_poly.pdbx_seq_one_letter_code
_entity_poly.pdbx_strand_id
1 'polypeptide(L)'
;MNSRTIVRVVPAQAISEGAGVTVHRTIGTQALRNLDPFLMLDHFGSDNPNEYIAGFPDHPHRGFITFTYMLDGHMLHRDSMGNRGDLHAGGAQWMKAAAGVIHS
;
A
#
# COMPACT_ATOMS: atom_id res chain seq x y z
N MET A 1 -29.34 -4.13 -16.53
CA MET A 1 -28.38 -3.91 -15.43
C MET A 1 -28.78 -2.63 -14.72
N ASN A 2 -28.92 -2.63 -13.39
CA ASN A 2 -29.10 -1.38 -12.66
C ASN A 2 -27.74 -0.70 -12.50
N SER A 3 -27.67 0.59 -12.82
CA SER A 3 -26.49 1.40 -12.56
C SER A 3 -26.25 1.49 -11.05
N ARG A 4 -25.00 1.23 -10.63
CA ARG A 4 -24.60 1.43 -9.24
C ARG A 4 -24.59 2.93 -8.93
N THR A 5 -25.04 3.31 -7.74
CA THR A 5 -24.98 4.69 -7.26
C THR A 5 -23.93 4.82 -6.15
N ILE A 6 -23.38 6.02 -5.99
CA ILE A 6 -22.47 6.33 -4.89
C ILE A 6 -23.30 6.40 -3.60
N VAL A 7 -22.99 5.51 -2.65
CA VAL A 7 -23.66 5.49 -1.34
C VAL A 7 -22.92 6.29 -0.27
N ARG A 8 -21.60 6.46 -0.44
CA ARG A 8 -20.73 7.18 0.51
C ARG A 8 -19.44 7.61 -0.18
N VAL A 9 -18.98 8.80 0.16
CA VAL A 9 -17.64 9.31 -0.19
C VAL A 9 -16.83 9.38 1.11
N VAL A 10 -15.63 8.80 1.11
CA VAL A 10 -14.71 8.81 2.25
C VAL A 10 -13.43 9.53 1.81
N PRO A 11 -13.18 10.76 2.29
CA PRO A 11 -11.94 11.47 2.00
C PRO A 11 -10.73 10.72 2.55
N ALA A 12 -9.61 10.77 1.82
CA ALA A 12 -8.35 10.21 2.31
C ALA A 12 -7.75 11.11 3.41
N GLN A 13 -7.11 10.48 4.40
CA GLN A 13 -6.40 11.16 5.48
C GLN A 13 -4.89 11.01 5.28
N ALA A 14 -4.13 12.09 5.44
CA ALA A 14 -2.67 12.03 5.43
C ALA A 14 -2.17 11.38 6.73
N ILE A 15 -1.33 10.36 6.60
CA ILE A 15 -0.77 9.56 7.70
C ILE A 15 0.72 9.35 7.43
N SER A 16 1.54 9.42 8.47
CA SER A 16 2.95 9.06 8.40
C SER A 16 3.13 7.57 8.69
N GLU A 17 3.82 6.85 7.80
CA GLU A 17 4.07 5.42 7.84
C GLU A 17 5.56 5.11 7.59
N GLY A 18 6.00 3.88 7.89
CA GLY A 18 7.38 3.45 7.63
C GLY A 18 8.42 4.38 8.26
N ALA A 19 9.41 4.81 7.46
CA ALA A 19 10.44 5.75 7.88
C ALA A 19 10.06 7.23 7.66
N GLY A 20 8.77 7.57 7.84
CA GLY A 20 8.26 8.93 7.68
C GLY A 20 7.62 9.20 6.31
N VAL A 21 7.23 8.14 5.59
CA VAL A 21 6.52 8.24 4.31
C VAL A 21 5.13 8.79 4.55
N THR A 22 4.75 9.83 3.80
CA THR A 22 3.37 10.33 3.84
C THR A 22 2.49 9.50 2.91
N VAL A 23 1.44 8.90 3.47
CA VAL A 23 0.41 8.17 2.73
C VAL A 23 -0.95 8.83 2.90
N HIS A 24 -1.81 8.70 1.90
CA HIS A 24 -3.20 9.12 1.93
C HIS A 24 -4.10 7.89 2.05
N ARG A 25 -4.61 7.62 3.26
CA ARG A 25 -5.40 6.41 3.59
C ARG A 25 -6.90 6.65 3.53
N THR A 26 -7.64 5.70 2.95
CA THR A 26 -9.11 5.67 2.96
C THR A 26 -9.66 4.48 3.77
N ILE A 27 -9.54 3.27 3.23
CA ILE A 27 -9.86 2.01 3.94
C ILE A 27 -8.79 1.79 5.02
N GLY A 28 -9.20 1.42 6.22
CA GLY A 28 -8.33 1.29 7.41
C GLY A 28 -8.47 2.46 8.40
N THR A 29 -9.13 3.56 8.01
CA THR A 29 -9.39 4.70 8.89
C THR A 29 -10.55 4.43 9.85
N GLN A 30 -10.76 5.29 10.85
CA GLN A 30 -11.96 5.21 11.72
C GLN A 30 -13.26 5.37 10.91
N ALA A 31 -13.24 6.15 9.82
CA ALA A 31 -14.41 6.37 8.98
C ALA A 31 -14.79 5.12 8.15
N LEU A 32 -13.80 4.31 7.76
CA LEU A 32 -13.99 3.08 6.99
C LEU A 32 -12.94 2.04 7.42
N ARG A 33 -13.22 1.34 8.52
CA ARG A 33 -12.26 0.41 9.15
C ARG A 33 -11.80 -0.70 8.22
N ASN A 34 -12.71 -1.24 7.43
CA ASN A 34 -12.47 -2.19 6.36
C ASN A 34 -13.63 -2.11 5.37
N LEU A 35 -13.44 -2.70 4.20
CA LEU A 35 -14.48 -2.91 3.19
C LEU A 35 -14.26 -4.29 2.61
N ASP A 36 -14.78 -5.32 3.29
CA ASP A 36 -14.58 -6.74 2.95
C ASP A 36 -14.61 -6.97 1.42
N PRO A 37 -13.53 -7.50 0.80
CA PRO A 37 -12.33 -8.12 1.40
C PRO A 37 -11.12 -7.18 1.64
N PHE A 38 -11.27 -5.88 1.43
CA PHE A 38 -10.19 -4.90 1.55
C PHE A 38 -10.00 -4.45 3.00
N LEU A 39 -8.78 -4.60 3.51
CA LEU A 39 -8.41 -4.20 4.87
C LEU A 39 -7.87 -2.77 4.92
N MET A 40 -7.17 -2.34 3.88
CA MET A 40 -6.47 -1.07 3.82
C MET A 40 -6.33 -0.62 2.36
N LEU A 41 -6.32 0.70 2.14
CA LEU A 41 -5.99 1.29 0.85
C LEU A 41 -5.28 2.62 1.08
N ASP A 42 -4.02 2.65 0.64
CA ASP A 42 -3.15 3.80 0.69
C ASP A 42 -2.79 4.24 -0.73
N HIS A 43 -2.77 5.55 -0.92
CA HIS A 43 -2.10 6.19 -2.05
C HIS A 43 -0.90 6.97 -1.51
N PHE A 44 0.28 6.74 -2.05
CA PHE A 44 1.48 7.45 -1.65
C PHE A 44 2.34 7.77 -2.86
N GLY A 45 3.00 8.93 -2.81
CA GLY A 45 3.71 9.54 -3.92
C GLY A 45 3.75 11.04 -3.69
N SER A 46 4.88 11.67 -4.01
CA SER A 46 5.08 13.11 -3.86
C SER A 46 6.12 13.59 -4.87
N ASP A 47 6.02 14.85 -5.27
CA ASP A 47 7.08 15.52 -6.04
C ASP A 47 8.26 15.94 -5.13
N ASN A 48 8.10 15.84 -3.80
CA ASN A 48 9.13 16.08 -2.81
C ASN A 48 9.76 14.75 -2.34
N PRO A 49 11.00 14.41 -2.74
CA PRO A 49 11.66 13.16 -2.35
C PRO A 49 11.72 12.93 -0.85
N ASN A 50 11.82 14.00 -0.04
CA ASN A 50 11.92 13.89 1.41
C ASN A 50 10.68 13.24 2.06
N GLU A 51 9.55 13.21 1.35
CA GLU A 51 8.28 12.64 1.85
C GLU A 51 8.13 11.14 1.57
N TYR A 52 9.03 10.51 0.80
CA TYR A 52 8.92 9.09 0.48
C TYR A 52 10.24 8.33 0.39
N ILE A 53 11.39 9.02 0.21
CA ILE A 53 12.66 8.36 -0.11
C ILE A 53 13.18 7.44 1.00
N ALA A 54 12.79 7.70 2.25
CA ALA A 54 13.13 6.83 3.38
C ALA A 54 12.42 5.48 3.33
N GLY A 55 11.30 5.39 2.59
CA GLY A 55 10.60 4.16 2.28
C GLY A 55 10.01 3.44 3.49
N PHE A 56 9.82 2.13 3.32
CA PHE A 56 9.29 1.23 4.32
C PHE A 56 10.41 0.25 4.70
N PRO A 57 11.09 0.45 5.85
CA PRO A 57 12.10 -0.50 6.33
C PRO A 57 11.49 -1.89 6.57
N ASP A 58 12.35 -2.87 6.84
CA ASP A 58 11.94 -4.26 7.11
C ASP A 58 10.77 -4.32 8.11
N HIS A 59 9.63 -4.86 7.67
CA HIS A 59 8.42 -4.98 8.48
C HIS A 59 7.65 -6.28 8.16
N PRO A 60 6.87 -6.81 9.12
CA PRO A 60 6.17 -8.08 8.94
C PRO A 60 4.75 -7.92 8.39
N HIS A 61 4.29 -8.90 7.60
CA HIS A 61 2.88 -9.15 7.30
C HIS A 61 2.52 -10.62 7.54
N ARG A 62 1.24 -10.89 7.85
CA ARG A 62 0.69 -12.25 8.02
C ARG A 62 -0.81 -12.25 7.75
N GLY A 63 -1.30 -13.30 7.08
CA GLY A 63 -2.74 -13.59 6.97
C GLY A 63 -3.48 -12.84 5.86
N PHE A 64 -2.82 -11.97 5.10
CA PHE A 64 -3.41 -11.26 3.97
C PHE A 64 -2.42 -11.10 2.81
N ILE A 65 -2.85 -10.35 1.79
CA ILE A 65 -2.10 -10.07 0.58
C ILE A 65 -1.89 -8.56 0.52
N THR A 66 -0.66 -8.13 0.26
CA THR A 66 -0.40 -6.75 -0.16
C THR A 66 -0.40 -6.71 -1.68
N PHE A 67 -1.08 -5.71 -2.22
CA PHE A 67 -1.10 -5.42 -3.64
C PHE A 67 -0.57 -4.01 -3.87
N THR A 68 0.53 -3.91 -4.59
CA THR A 68 1.15 -2.64 -4.96
C THR A 68 1.01 -2.45 -6.45
N TYR A 69 0.53 -1.28 -6.87
CA TYR A 69 0.51 -0.86 -8.27
C TYR A 69 1.29 0.45 -8.40
N MET A 70 2.30 0.47 -9.28
CA MET A 70 3.16 1.64 -9.46
C MET A 70 2.57 2.56 -10.52
N LEU A 71 2.17 3.76 -10.13
CA LEU A 71 1.67 4.77 -11.07
C LEU A 71 2.81 5.42 -11.87
N ASP A 72 3.87 5.83 -11.17
CA ASP A 72 5.06 6.45 -11.75
C ASP A 72 6.29 6.18 -10.88
N GLY A 73 7.48 6.28 -11.45
CA GLY A 73 8.75 6.00 -10.77
C GLY A 73 9.06 4.50 -10.66
N HIS A 74 9.78 4.12 -9.60
CA HIS A 74 10.08 2.72 -9.29
C HIS A 74 10.24 2.47 -7.79
N MET A 75 10.09 1.22 -7.37
CA MET A 75 10.29 0.77 -5.99
C MET A 75 11.03 -0.57 -5.98
N LEU A 76 12.11 -0.61 -5.20
CA LEU A 76 12.81 -1.85 -4.90
C LEU A 76 12.07 -2.59 -3.78
N HIS A 77 11.98 -3.91 -3.92
CA HIS A 77 11.40 -4.79 -2.92
C HIS A 77 12.34 -5.96 -2.62
N ARG A 78 12.43 -6.37 -1.36
CA ARG A 78 13.07 -7.63 -0.93
C ARG A 78 12.28 -8.26 0.20
N ASP A 79 12.20 -9.59 0.21
CA ASP A 79 11.51 -10.30 1.29
C ASP A 79 12.32 -11.46 1.89
N SER A 80 11.84 -11.94 3.04
CA SER A 80 12.38 -13.07 3.80
C SER A 80 12.21 -14.43 3.10
N MET A 81 11.47 -14.50 1.99
CA MET A 81 11.34 -15.70 1.15
C MET A 81 12.42 -15.73 0.05
N GLY A 82 13.25 -14.68 -0.03
CA GLY A 82 14.34 -14.55 -0.99
C GLY A 82 13.93 -13.84 -2.29
N ASN A 83 12.69 -13.36 -2.41
CA ASN A 83 12.27 -12.62 -3.60
C ASN A 83 12.87 -11.22 -3.60
N ARG A 84 13.15 -10.72 -4.81
CA ARG A 84 13.58 -9.34 -5.06
C ARG A 84 12.85 -8.81 -6.28
N GLY A 85 12.49 -7.54 -6.27
CA GLY A 85 11.82 -6.90 -7.39
C GLY A 85 12.26 -5.45 -7.54
N ASP A 86 12.24 -4.97 -8.78
CA ASP A 86 12.27 -3.55 -9.13
C ASP A 86 10.96 -3.26 -9.87
N LEU A 87 10.03 -2.61 -9.18
CA LEU A 87 8.68 -2.37 -9.67
C LEU A 87 8.62 -1.00 -10.35
N HIS A 88 8.61 -0.98 -11.67
CA HIS A 88 8.51 0.24 -12.48
C HIS A 88 7.05 0.67 -12.73
N ALA A 89 6.86 1.91 -13.20
CA ALA A 89 5.56 2.45 -13.64
C ALA A 89 4.74 1.47 -14.50
N GLY A 90 3.47 1.30 -14.17
CA GLY A 90 2.54 0.33 -14.76
C GLY A 90 2.71 -1.11 -14.23
N GLY A 91 3.73 -1.38 -13.44
CA GLY A 91 3.97 -2.66 -12.79
C GLY A 91 3.03 -2.91 -11.60
N ALA A 92 2.76 -4.18 -11.34
CA ALA A 92 2.04 -4.63 -10.15
C ALA A 92 2.82 -5.72 -9.40
N GLN A 93 2.76 -5.66 -8.07
CA GLN A 93 3.23 -6.71 -7.17
C GLN A 93 2.06 -7.25 -6.35
N TRP A 94 1.93 -8.57 -6.32
CA TRP A 94 0.92 -9.29 -5.55
C TRP A 94 1.61 -10.23 -4.56
N MET A 95 1.88 -9.76 -3.34
CA MET A 95 2.63 -10.52 -2.34
C MET A 95 1.69 -11.23 -1.37
N LYS A 96 1.78 -12.56 -1.32
CA LYS A 96 0.98 -13.40 -0.41
C LYS A 96 1.76 -13.62 0.89
N ALA A 97 1.42 -12.91 1.96
CA ALA A 97 2.10 -13.06 3.24
C ALA A 97 1.83 -14.43 3.89
N ALA A 98 0.63 -15.00 3.70
CA ALA A 98 0.24 -16.31 4.23
C ALA A 98 0.61 -16.48 5.72
N ALA A 99 1.48 -17.43 6.06
CA ALA A 99 1.93 -17.71 7.43
C ALA A 99 2.88 -16.63 7.98
N GLY A 100 3.47 -15.79 7.13
CA GLY A 100 4.33 -14.68 7.52
C GLY A 100 5.37 -14.34 6.46
N VAL A 101 5.65 -13.05 6.32
CA VAL A 101 6.77 -12.50 5.53
C VAL A 101 7.33 -11.29 6.25
N ILE A 102 8.64 -11.09 6.22
CA ILE A 102 9.28 -9.81 6.52
C ILE A 102 9.79 -9.24 5.19
N HIS A 103 9.49 -7.98 4.91
CA HIS A 103 9.91 -7.36 3.66
C HIS A 103 10.18 -5.86 3.82
N SER A 104 10.89 -5.31 2.83
CA SER A 104 11.07 -3.88 2.56
C SER A 104 10.88 -3.57 1.10
#